data_AF-A0A9E1CC76-F1
#
_entry.id   AF-A0A9E1CC76-F1
#
_cell.length_a   1.000
_cell.length_b   1.000
_cell.length_c   1.000
_cell.angle_alpha   90.00
_cell.angle_beta   90.00
_cell.angle_gamma   90.00
#
_symmetry.space_group_name_H-M   'P 1'
#
loop_
_entity.id
_entity.type
_entity.pdbx_description
1 polymer ?
#
loop_
_entity_poly.entity_id
_entity_poly.type
_entity_poly.pdbx_seq_one_letter_code
_entity_poly.pdbx_strand_id
1 'polypeptide(L)' 'MAYSDAQKEATARYNKKAYDFISVVVPKGKRKRIAEYAASQGKSMNRFINDAIDAQLPPEKPEE' A
#
# COMPACT_ATOMS: atom_id res chain seq x y z
N MET A 1 -4.68 -16.08 -21.73
CA MET A 1 -3.57 -15.26 -22.24
C MET A 1 -2.44 -15.32 -21.23
N ALA A 2 -1.34 -16.01 -21.55
CA ALA A 2 -0.17 -16.08 -20.68
C ALA A 2 0.66 -14.81 -20.88
N TYR A 3 0.78 -13.99 -19.84
CA TYR A 3 1.65 -12.82 -19.85
C TYR A 3 3.09 -13.27 -20.14
N SER A 4 3.72 -12.67 -21.15
CA SER A 4 5.11 -13.00 -21.50
C SER A 4 6.04 -12.55 -20.38
N ASP A 5 7.19 -13.23 -20.23
CA ASP A 5 8.15 -12.89 -19.17
C ASP A 5 8.69 -11.46 -19.30
N ALA A 6 8.71 -10.91 -20.52
CA ALA A 6 9.04 -9.51 -20.78
C ALA A 6 8.00 -8.52 -20.20
N GLN A 7 6.71 -8.87 -20.21
CA GLN A 7 5.68 -8.04 -19.56
C GLN A 7 5.82 -8.07 -18.04
N LYS A 8 6.12 -9.24 -17.45
CA LYS A 8 6.36 -9.37 -16.00
C LYS A 8 7.55 -8.51 -15.56
N GLU A 9 8.63 -8.52 -16.33
CA GLU A 9 9.84 -7.73 -16.03
C GLU A 9 9.58 -6.22 -16.15
N ALA A 10 8.82 -5.79 -17.17
CA ALA A 10 8.43 -4.39 -17.33
C ALA A 10 7.54 -3.89 -16.18
N THR A 11 6.54 -4.69 -15.77
CA THR A 11 5.69 -4.37 -14.60
C THR A 11 6.50 -4.30 -13.32
N ALA A 12 7.48 -5.20 -13.13
CA ALA A 12 8.36 -5.18 -11.96
C ALA A 12 9.24 -3.92 -11.91
N ARG A 13 9.80 -3.48 -13.05
CA ARG A 13 10.61 -2.25 -13.13
C ARG A 13 9.77 -1.00 -12.86
N TYR A 14 8.53 -0.95 -13.35
CA TYR A 14 7.61 0.16 -13.09
C TYR A 14 7.23 0.23 -11.60
N ASN A 15 6.85 -0.91 -11.02
CA ASN A 15 6.47 -0.95 -9.60
C ASN A 15 7.61 -0.52 -8.67
N LYS A 16 8.86 -0.87 -8.99
CA LYS A 16 10.03 -0.50 -8.20
C LYS A 16 10.42 0.98 -8.32
N LYS A 17 10.03 1.66 -9.41
CA LYS A 17 10.30 3.08 -9.64
C LYS A 17 9.20 3.97 -9.08
N ALA A 18 7.96 3.48 -9.05
CA ALA A 18 6.79 4.27 -8.67
C ALA A 18 6.33 4.05 -7.22
N TYR A 19 6.73 2.96 -6.57
CA TYR A 19 6.27 2.63 -5.23
C TYR A 19 7.41 2.24 -4.31
N ASP A 20 7.45 2.88 -3.15
CA ASP A 20 8.24 2.41 -2.01
C ASP A 20 7.52 1.27 -1.29
N PHE A 21 8.17 0.13 -1.16
CA PHE A 21 7.62 -1.02 -0.46
C PHE A 21 7.93 -0.93 1.04
N ILE A 22 6.90 -0.73 1.85
CA ILE A 22 7.02 -0.70 3.31
C ILE A 22 6.56 -2.05 3.88
N SER A 23 7.48 -2.80 4.49
CA SER A 23 7.16 -4.02 5.23
C SER A 23 6.79 -3.68 6.68
N VAL A 24 5.50 -3.83 7.03
CA VAL A 24 5.01 -3.54 8.38
C VAL A 24 4.85 -4.83 9.19
N VAL A 25 5.61 -4.93 10.28
CA VAL A 25 5.47 -6.03 11.25
C VAL A 25 4.41 -5.66 12.29
N VAL A 26 3.33 -6.43 12.37
CA VAL A 26 2.28 -6.27 13.38
C VAL A 26 2.13 -7.54 14.23
N PRO A 27 1.75 -7.43 15.50
CA PRO A 27 1.42 -8.58 16.34
C PRO A 27 0.34 -9.47 15.71
N LYS A 28 0.38 -10.78 16.00
CA LYS A 28 -0.64 -11.72 15.55
C LYS A 28 -2.03 -11.25 15.96
N GLY A 29 -3.01 -11.37 15.06
CA GLY A 29 -4.38 -10.90 15.25
C GLY A 29 -4.61 -9.43 14.86
N LYS A 30 -3.61 -8.56 14.96
CA LYS A 30 -3.76 -7.14 14.59
C LYS A 30 -4.03 -6.96 13.10
N ARG A 31 -3.38 -7.74 12.24
CA ARG A 31 -3.65 -7.74 10.78
C ARG A 31 -5.13 -8.00 10.45
N LYS A 32 -5.76 -8.94 11.15
CA LYS A 32 -7.18 -9.28 10.93
C LYS A 32 -8.08 -8.11 11.31
N ARG A 33 -7.83 -7.49 12.47
CA ARG A 33 -8.53 -6.28 12.91
C ARG A 33 -8.39 -5.12 11.91
N ILE A 34 -7.19 -4.89 11.39
CA ILE A 34 -6.96 -3.84 10.38
C ILE A 34 -7.74 -4.16 9.10
N ALA A 35 -7.75 -5.42 8.65
CA ALA A 35 -8.49 -5.82 7.45
C ALA A 35 -10.01 -5.68 7.63
N GLU A 36 -10.56 -6.09 8.78
CA GLU A 36 -11.98 -5.93 9.11
C GLU A 36 -12.37 -4.45 9.19
N TYR A 37 -11.56 -3.62 9.83
CA TYR A 37 -11.79 -2.18 9.91
C TYR A 37 -11.73 -1.52 8.53
N ALA A 38 -10.72 -1.82 7.72
CA ALA A 38 -10.61 -1.31 6.37
C ALA A 38 -11.81 -1.72 5.51
N ALA A 39 -12.26 -2.98 5.62
CA ALA A 39 -13.45 -3.48 4.93
C ALA A 39 -14.72 -2.74 5.36
N SER A 40 -14.88 -2.44 6.66
CA SER A 40 -16.02 -1.65 7.16
C SER A 40 -16.05 -0.23 6.61
N GLN A 41 -14.90 0.30 6.22
CA GLN A 41 -14.74 1.61 5.60
C GLN A 41 -14.80 1.55 4.06
N GLY A 42 -15.01 0.36 3.47
CA GLY A 42 -14.97 0.15 2.02
C GLY A 42 -13.58 0.36 1.40
N LYS A 43 -12.51 0.35 2.20
CA LYS A 43 -11.13 0.59 1.78
C LYS A 43 -10.32 -0.70 1.78
N SER A 44 -9.28 -0.75 0.95
CA SER A 44 -8.28 -1.82 1.07
C SER A 44 -7.43 -1.62 2.32
N MET A 45 -6.88 -2.71 2.86
CA MET A 45 -5.95 -2.65 4.00
C MET A 45 -4.78 -1.70 3.72
N ASN A 46 -4.25 -1.71 2.50
CA ASN A 46 -3.14 -0.84 2.11
C ASN A 46 -3.54 0.64 2.08
N ARG A 47 -4.73 0.94 1.52
CA ARG A 47 -5.27 2.31 1.53
C ARG A 47 -5.48 2.82 2.94
N PHE A 48 -6.04 1.98 3.82
CA PHE A 48 -6.24 2.34 5.22
C PHE A 48 -4.92 2.62 5.95
N ILE A 49 -3.88 1.83 5.70
CA ILE A 49 -2.55 2.05 6.30
C ILE A 49 -1.94 3.36 5.78
N ASN A 50 -2.01 3.62 4.48
CA ASN A 50 -1.51 4.88 3.91
C ASN A 50 -2.28 6.09 4.45
N ASP A 51 -3.61 6.07 4.44
CA ASP A 51 -4.44 7.16 4.98
C ASP A 51 -4.11 7.44 6.46
N ALA A 52 -3.81 6.40 7.26
CA ALA A 52 -3.42 6.55 8.66
C ALA A 52 -2.01 7.13 8.84
N ILE A 53 -1.10 6.82 7.92
CA ILE A 53 0.26 7.40 7.86
C ILE A 53 0.16 8.87 7.44
N ASP A 54 -0.61 9.18 6.39
CA ASP A 54 -0.83 10.53 5.87
C ASP A 54 -1.53 11.45 6.89
N ALA A 55 -2.41 10.89 7.73
CA ALA A 55 -3.07 11.65 8.80
C ALA A 55 -2.14 11.97 9.99
N GLN A 56 -1.05 11.20 10.17
CA GLN A 56 -0.06 11.40 11.24
C GLN A 56 1.14 12.22 10.77
N LEU A 57 1.53 12.07 9.50
CA LEU A 57 2.50 12.94 8.87
C LEU A 57 1.88 14.34 8.74
N PRO A 58 2.66 15.40 8.99
CA PRO A 58 2.23 16.73 8.55
C PRO A 58 1.99 16.67 7.03
N PRO A 59 0.97 17.35 6.49
CA PRO A 59 0.83 17.43 5.05
C PRO A 59 2.15 17.98 4.52
N GLU A 60 2.86 17.20 3.69
CA GLU A 60 3.94 17.78 2.91
C GLU A 60 3.30 18.94 2.15
N LYS A 61 3.81 20.15 2.41
CA LYS A 61 3.39 21.32 1.66
C LYS A 61 3.47 20.90 0.19
N PRO A 62 2.42 21.14 -0.62
CA PRO A 62 2.58 20.98 -2.04
C PRO A 62 3.70 21.95 -2.43
N GLU A 63 4.88 21.40 -2.73
CA GLU A 63 5.92 22.19 -3.38
C GLU A 63 5.34 22.54 -4.76
N GLU A 64 5.18 23.85 -4.92
CA GLU A 64 4.53 24.56 -6.02
C GLU A 64 5.25 24.36 -7.36
#